data_AF-A0A8E0RYX9-F1
#
_entry.id   AF-A0A8E0RYX9-F1
#
_cell.length_a   1.000
_cell.length_b   1.000
_cell.length_c   1.000
_cell.angle_alpha   90.00
_cell.angle_beta   90.00
_cell.angle_gamma   90.00
#
_symmetry.space_group_name_H-M   'P 1'
#
loop_
_entity.id
_entity.type
_entity.pdbx_description
1 polymer ?
#
loop_
_entity_poly.entity_id
_entity_poly.type
_entity_poly.pdbx_seq_one_letter_code
_entity_poly.pdbx_strand_id
1 'polypeptide(L)'
;MQAILDAQSCFWNIIHLWVRRFPFADPVTGWIQCHVWLTQAPYWLIVAMSTSNITWITLDCLWATVYSGTYFHNEGVYISWTSFGTLIFGLVLVIPVMMVVELENSQCIMRPTAKQPIAYAVNSFLQPYWIIIFYLLPVLIMMVAHFRVVLYQYSASLKQQTDNPENEPPNWSHPFDLREKIFVSTPSKSAHDPTDPLFQSLIVGSRFLTMAVVLSHTYDTVLYLMSKNVEGYAYDVGSDVQMVSVFVTTLNCIIDPIIIALSVPSVRRSTIAYVSLAVRNCQSVFKINAC
;
A
#
# COMPACT_ATOMS: atom_id res chain seq x y z
N MET A 1 -6.23 2.19 8.66
CA MET A 1 -6.23 3.16 7.54
C MET A 1 -6.39 2.46 6.19
N GLN A 2 -5.53 1.49 5.85
CA GLN A 2 -5.56 0.74 4.57
C GLN A 2 -6.96 0.31 4.11
N ALA A 3 -7.68 -0.49 4.91
CA ALA A 3 -9.01 -0.97 4.55
C ALA A 3 -10.05 0.15 4.27
N ILE A 4 -9.89 1.34 4.85
CA ILE A 4 -10.75 2.49 4.58
C ILE A 4 -10.44 3.07 3.19
N LEU A 5 -9.15 3.22 2.86
CA LEU A 5 -8.71 3.68 1.54
C LEU A 5 -9.09 2.67 0.45
N ASP A 6 -9.01 1.38 0.74
CA ASP A 6 -9.42 0.32 -0.18
C ASP A 6 -10.95 0.35 -0.43
N ALA A 7 -11.74 0.51 0.64
CA ALA A 7 -13.19 0.67 0.51
C ALA A 7 -13.56 1.94 -0.27
N GLN A 8 -12.86 3.05 -0.03
CA GLN A 8 -13.04 4.29 -0.79
C GLN A 8 -12.67 4.13 -2.26
N SER A 9 -11.60 3.40 -2.58
CA SER A 9 -11.19 3.11 -3.96
C SER A 9 -12.29 2.34 -4.70
N CYS A 10 -12.83 1.29 -4.08
CA CYS A 10 -13.96 0.53 -4.61
C CYS A 10 -15.20 1.42 -4.82
N PHE A 11 -15.52 2.26 -3.84
CA PHE A 11 -16.67 3.18 -3.90
C PHE A 11 -16.55 4.18 -5.06
N TRP A 12 -15.39 4.83 -5.21
CA TRP A 12 -15.16 5.78 -6.30
C TRP A 12 -15.19 5.11 -7.67
N ASN A 13 -14.68 3.88 -7.78
CA ASN A 13 -14.75 3.12 -9.03
C ASN A 13 -16.23 2.81 -9.41
N ILE A 14 -17.06 2.41 -8.45
CA ILE A 14 -18.50 2.20 -8.68
C ILE A 14 -19.19 3.50 -9.14
N ILE A 15 -18.90 4.62 -8.47
CA ILE A 15 -19.44 5.92 -8.88
C ILE A 15 -19.00 6.27 -10.30
N HIS A 16 -17.72 6.06 -10.63
CA HIS A 16 -17.20 6.35 -11.97
C HIS A 16 -17.97 5.57 -13.06
N LEU A 17 -18.21 4.27 -12.84
CA LEU A 17 -18.98 3.44 -13.77
C LEU A 17 -20.43 3.93 -13.95
N TRP A 18 -21.02 4.49 -12.90
CA TRP A 18 -22.36 5.08 -12.95
C TRP A 18 -22.37 6.42 -13.69
N VAL A 19 -21.43 7.31 -13.37
CA VAL A 19 -21.37 8.67 -13.94
C VAL A 19 -21.03 8.67 -15.44
N ARG A 20 -20.22 7.70 -15.91
CA ARG A 20 -19.85 7.57 -17.34
C ARG A 20 -21.06 7.46 -18.29
N ARG A 21 -22.25 7.10 -17.77
CA ARG A 21 -23.48 6.95 -18.56
C ARG A 21 -24.26 8.26 -18.79
N PHE A 22 -23.96 9.34 -18.06
CA PHE A 22 -24.69 10.59 -18.20
C PHE A 22 -24.15 11.46 -19.34
N PRO A 23 -25.03 12.07 -20.17
CA PRO A 23 -24.60 12.96 -21.24
C PRO A 23 -24.12 14.31 -20.70
N PHE A 24 -23.21 14.96 -21.43
CA PHE A 24 -22.72 16.31 -21.13
C PHE A 24 -23.82 17.35 -21.43
N ALA A 25 -24.64 17.69 -20.43
CA ALA A 25 -25.82 18.52 -20.63
C ALA A 25 -25.55 20.03 -20.46
N ASP A 26 -24.67 20.41 -19.54
CA ASP A 26 -24.36 21.81 -19.21
C ASP A 26 -22.84 22.07 -19.14
N PRO A 27 -22.37 23.31 -19.37
CA PRO A 27 -20.94 23.59 -19.48
C PRO A 27 -20.16 23.33 -18.18
N VAL A 28 -20.79 23.48 -17.02
CA VAL A 28 -20.14 23.28 -15.72
C VAL A 28 -20.01 21.78 -15.41
N THR A 29 -21.10 21.02 -15.54
CA THR A 29 -21.06 19.55 -15.38
C THR A 29 -20.22 18.90 -16.45
N GLY A 30 -20.25 19.42 -17.68
CA GLY A 30 -19.37 18.99 -18.77
C GLY A 30 -17.89 19.15 -18.43
N TRP A 31 -17.54 20.30 -17.85
CA TRP A 31 -16.17 20.56 -17.40
C TRP A 31 -15.74 19.62 -16.28
N ILE A 32 -16.59 19.45 -15.25
CA ILE A 32 -16.33 18.55 -14.11
C ILE A 32 -16.24 17.10 -14.60
N GLN A 33 -17.16 16.64 -15.44
CA GLN A 33 -17.19 15.28 -15.94
C GLN A 33 -15.98 14.97 -16.82
N CYS A 34 -15.53 15.93 -17.64
CA CYS A 34 -14.33 15.79 -18.46
C CYS A 34 -13.06 15.76 -17.59
N HIS A 35 -12.83 16.78 -16.76
CA HIS A 35 -11.57 16.90 -16.04
C HIS A 35 -11.48 15.98 -14.83
N VAL A 36 -12.55 15.79 -14.05
CA VAL A 36 -12.54 15.01 -12.79
C VAL A 36 -12.90 13.55 -13.03
N TRP A 37 -13.98 13.29 -13.78
CA TRP A 37 -14.52 11.94 -13.88
C TRP A 37 -13.90 11.10 -14.98
N LEU A 38 -13.67 11.66 -16.16
CA LEU A 38 -13.07 10.91 -17.25
C LEU A 38 -11.62 10.52 -16.95
N THR A 39 -10.89 11.43 -16.27
CA THR A 39 -9.53 11.19 -15.79
C THR A 39 -9.46 10.27 -14.57
N GLN A 40 -10.60 9.93 -13.98
CA GLN A 40 -10.71 9.11 -12.77
C GLN A 40 -9.93 9.68 -11.59
N ALA A 41 -9.79 11.01 -11.50
CA ALA A 41 -8.91 11.64 -10.55
C ALA A 41 -9.19 11.28 -9.08
N PRO A 42 -10.46 11.22 -8.60
CA PRO A 42 -10.71 10.80 -7.23
C PRO A 42 -10.36 9.33 -6.96
N TYR A 43 -10.53 8.46 -7.95
CA TYR A 43 -10.07 7.07 -7.84
C TYR A 43 -8.54 7.02 -7.71
N TRP A 44 -7.81 7.67 -8.63
CA TRP A 44 -6.36 7.71 -8.60
C TRP A 44 -5.79 8.39 -7.36
N LEU A 45 -6.48 9.39 -6.79
CA LEU A 45 -6.11 10.01 -5.53
C LEU A 45 -6.09 8.99 -4.40
N ILE A 46 -7.17 8.23 -4.25
CA ILE A 46 -7.28 7.25 -3.16
C ILE A 46 -6.34 6.08 -3.40
N VAL A 47 -6.15 5.64 -4.65
CA VAL A 47 -5.16 4.60 -4.99
C VAL A 47 -3.75 5.08 -4.62
N ALA A 48 -3.36 6.30 -4.98
CA ALA A 48 -2.06 6.86 -4.61
C ALA A 48 -1.87 6.96 -3.09
N MET A 49 -2.94 7.34 -2.36
CA MET A 49 -2.92 7.34 -0.91
C MET A 49 -2.78 5.93 -0.33
N SER A 50 -3.44 4.93 -0.93
CA SER A 50 -3.36 3.51 -0.54
C SER A 50 -1.94 2.96 -0.75
N THR A 51 -1.35 3.17 -1.93
CA THR A 51 0.04 2.79 -2.24
C THR A 51 1.05 3.46 -1.30
N SER A 52 0.83 4.75 -0.99
CA SER A 52 1.64 5.48 -0.01
C SER A 52 1.51 4.87 1.37
N ASN A 53 0.30 4.54 1.81
CA ASN A 53 0.06 3.95 3.12
C ASN A 53 0.77 2.59 3.27
N ILE A 54 0.81 1.75 2.23
CA ILE A 54 1.59 0.50 2.23
C ILE A 54 3.10 0.77 2.29
N THR A 55 3.56 1.81 1.59
CA THR A 55 4.97 2.25 1.65
C THR A 55 5.33 2.70 3.07
N TRP A 56 4.46 3.47 3.73
CA TRP A 56 4.64 3.90 5.11
C TRP A 56 4.59 2.74 6.10
N ILE A 57 3.70 1.76 5.94
CA ILE A 57 3.68 0.53 6.74
C ILE A 57 5.03 -0.20 6.62
N THR A 58 5.61 -0.25 5.42
CA THR A 58 6.89 -0.91 5.18
C THR A 58 8.05 -0.14 5.84
N LEU A 59 8.02 1.19 5.79
CA LEU A 59 8.98 2.04 6.49
C LEU A 59 8.82 1.97 8.02
N ASP A 60 7.59 1.87 8.52
CA ASP A 60 7.29 1.69 9.94
C ASP A 60 7.89 0.38 10.44
N CYS A 61 7.73 -0.72 9.69
CA CYS A 61 8.40 -1.99 9.98
C CYS A 61 9.93 -1.85 10.01
N LEU A 62 10.52 -1.06 9.09
CA LEU A 62 11.95 -0.79 9.10
C LEU A 62 12.39 -0.01 10.34
N TRP A 63 11.68 1.06 10.69
CA TRP A 63 12.01 1.89 11.85
C TRP A 63 11.87 1.11 13.15
N ALA A 64 10.81 0.32 13.29
CA ALA A 64 10.60 -0.49 14.47
C ALA A 64 11.60 -1.66 14.61
N THR A 65 12.10 -2.23 13.50
CA THR A 65 13.14 -3.28 13.56
C THR A 65 14.55 -2.73 13.77
N VAL A 66 14.99 -1.85 12.88
CA VAL A 66 16.40 -1.47 12.77
C VAL A 66 16.71 -0.27 13.66
N TYR A 67 15.73 0.61 13.87
CA TYR A 67 15.90 1.89 14.57
C TYR A 67 15.00 2.02 15.81
N SER A 68 14.71 0.89 16.47
CA SER A 68 13.76 0.78 17.57
C SER A 68 13.94 1.83 18.68
N GLY A 69 15.19 2.13 19.05
CA GLY A 69 15.51 3.11 20.09
C GLY A 69 15.16 4.56 19.72
N THR A 70 15.29 4.95 18.46
CA THR A 70 14.92 6.31 18.00
C THR A 70 13.43 6.42 17.71
N TYR A 71 12.83 5.35 17.19
CA TYR A 71 11.43 5.29 16.82
C TYR A 71 10.49 5.58 18.00
N PHE A 72 10.73 4.95 19.16
CA PHE A 72 9.85 5.09 20.32
C PHE A 72 9.76 6.52 20.87
N HIS A 73 10.84 7.31 20.74
CA HIS A 73 10.83 8.69 21.23
C HIS A 73 10.02 9.64 20.34
N ASN A 74 9.92 9.31 19.04
CA ASN A 74 9.40 10.22 18.02
C ASN A 74 8.16 9.66 17.29
N GLU A 75 7.49 8.64 17.85
CA GLU A 75 6.38 7.93 17.19
C GLU A 75 5.27 8.87 16.67
N GLY A 76 4.88 9.86 17.47
CA GLY A 76 3.83 10.82 17.10
C GLY A 76 4.22 11.73 15.93
N VAL A 77 5.51 12.09 15.84
CA VAL A 77 6.04 12.89 14.74
C VAL A 77 6.04 12.07 13.45
N TYR A 78 6.43 10.80 13.52
CA TYR A 78 6.37 9.89 12.37
C TYR A 78 4.95 9.71 11.84
N ILE A 79 3.97 9.47 12.71
CA ILE A 79 2.55 9.33 12.31
C ILE A 79 2.02 10.59 11.63
N SER A 80 2.36 11.77 12.17
CA SER A 80 1.97 13.05 11.57
C SER A 80 2.60 13.23 10.19
N TRP A 81 3.90 12.93 10.07
CA TRP A 81 4.65 13.06 8.82
C TRP A 81 4.14 12.11 7.73
N THR A 82 3.86 10.85 8.06
CA THR A 82 3.32 9.88 7.09
C THR A 82 1.92 10.24 6.63
N SER A 83 1.07 10.75 7.52
CA SER A 83 -0.28 11.20 7.18
C SER A 83 -0.25 12.41 6.24
N PHE A 84 0.56 13.42 6.56
CA PHE A 84 0.72 14.62 5.74
C PHE A 84 1.40 14.30 4.40
N GLY A 85 2.44 13.47 4.41
CA GLY A 85 3.14 13.01 3.21
C GLY A 85 2.22 12.25 2.26
N THR A 86 1.32 11.41 2.79
CA THR A 86 0.31 10.69 1.99
C THR A 86 -0.62 11.63 1.24
N LEU A 87 -1.10 12.69 1.90
CA LEU A 87 -1.98 13.68 1.27
C LEU A 87 -1.25 14.48 0.19
N ILE A 88 -0.04 14.97 0.48
CA ILE A 88 0.76 15.71 -0.50
C ILE A 88 1.06 14.83 -1.71
N PHE A 89 1.51 13.59 -1.49
CA PHE A 89 1.85 12.67 -2.58
C PHE A 89 0.64 12.41 -3.49
N GLY A 90 -0.53 12.16 -2.90
CA GLY A 90 -1.76 11.99 -3.67
C GLY A 90 -2.13 13.22 -4.50
N LEU A 91 -2.06 14.42 -3.92
CA LEU A 91 -2.37 15.66 -4.63
C LEU A 91 -1.39 15.93 -5.78
N VAL A 92 -0.08 15.77 -5.51
CA VAL A 92 0.99 15.97 -6.49
C VAL A 92 0.78 15.06 -7.70
N LEU A 93 0.38 13.81 -7.49
CA LEU A 93 0.11 12.86 -8.58
C LEU A 93 -1.14 13.18 -9.41
N VAL A 94 -2.22 13.61 -8.76
CA VAL A 94 -3.52 13.78 -9.45
C VAL A 94 -3.61 15.09 -10.22
N ILE A 95 -2.96 16.17 -9.75
CA ILE A 95 -3.03 17.47 -10.40
C ILE A 95 -2.61 17.41 -11.90
N PRO A 96 -1.49 16.79 -12.29
CA PRO A 96 -1.10 16.67 -13.70
C PRO A 96 -2.08 15.84 -14.53
N VAL A 97 -2.70 14.81 -13.94
CA VAL A 97 -3.65 13.93 -14.64
C VAL A 97 -4.91 14.70 -15.04
N MET A 98 -5.40 15.57 -14.15
CA MET A 98 -6.54 16.46 -14.41
C MET A 98 -6.32 17.39 -15.61
N MET A 99 -5.07 17.76 -15.88
CA MET A 99 -4.71 18.74 -16.91
C MET A 99 -4.45 18.11 -18.29
N VAL A 100 -4.59 16.80 -18.44
CA VAL A 100 -4.27 16.08 -19.68
C VAL A 100 -5.41 16.11 -20.72
N VAL A 101 -6.64 16.38 -20.26
CA VAL A 101 -7.85 16.40 -21.07
C VAL A 101 -8.31 17.84 -21.30
N GLU A 102 -8.99 18.07 -22.42
CA GLU A 102 -9.56 19.38 -22.74
C GLU A 102 -11.01 19.24 -23.21
N LEU A 103 -11.88 20.17 -22.78
CA LEU A 103 -13.29 20.19 -23.17
C LEU A 103 -13.49 21.15 -24.35
N GLU A 104 -13.86 20.62 -25.51
CA GLU A 104 -14.14 21.40 -26.72
C GLU A 104 -15.50 20.99 -27.31
N ASN A 105 -16.39 21.96 -27.57
CA ASN A 105 -17.72 21.73 -28.17
C ASN A 105 -18.55 20.62 -27.47
N SER A 106 -18.54 20.61 -26.13
CA SER A 106 -19.22 19.59 -25.30
C SER A 106 -18.70 18.16 -25.53
N GLN A 107 -17.50 18.01 -26.08
CA GLN A 107 -16.78 16.75 -26.19
C GLN A 107 -15.46 16.84 -25.44
N CYS A 108 -15.11 15.78 -24.71
CA CYS A 108 -13.86 15.71 -23.97
C CYS A 108 -12.78 15.06 -24.87
N ILE A 109 -11.76 15.82 -25.20
CA ILE A 109 -10.65 15.37 -26.06
C ILE A 109 -9.60 14.70 -25.18
N MET A 110 -9.39 13.40 -25.42
CA MET A 110 -8.46 12.55 -24.65
C MET A 110 -7.06 12.49 -25.27
N ARG A 111 -6.94 12.85 -26.56
CA ARG A 111 -5.68 12.92 -27.30
C ARG A 111 -5.41 14.37 -27.72
N PRO A 112 -4.71 15.15 -26.88
CA PRO A 112 -4.46 16.54 -27.20
C PRO A 112 -3.58 16.66 -28.44
N THR A 113 -3.95 17.58 -29.33
CA THR A 113 -3.20 17.86 -30.55
C THR A 113 -2.27 19.06 -30.35
N ALA A 114 -1.35 19.31 -31.29
CA ALA A 114 -0.46 20.47 -31.22
C ALA A 114 -1.18 21.84 -31.19
N LYS A 115 -2.49 21.87 -31.46
CA LYS A 115 -3.34 23.05 -31.31
C LYS A 115 -3.62 23.40 -29.84
N GLN A 116 -3.41 22.46 -28.92
CA GLN A 116 -3.65 22.55 -27.49
C GLN A 116 -2.30 22.46 -26.75
N PRO A 117 -1.53 23.56 -26.67
CA PRO A 117 -0.12 23.52 -26.28
C PRO A 117 0.08 23.03 -24.84
N ILE A 118 -0.84 23.36 -23.94
CA ILE A 118 -0.75 22.98 -22.52
C ILE A 118 -1.02 21.49 -22.35
N ALA A 119 -2.18 21.00 -22.81
CA ALA A 119 -2.54 19.59 -22.69
C ALA A 119 -1.55 18.67 -23.40
N TYR A 120 -1.02 19.07 -24.57
CA TYR A 120 0.00 18.31 -25.29
C TYR A 120 1.34 18.22 -24.53
N ALA A 121 1.80 19.33 -23.95
CA ALA A 121 3.02 19.36 -23.14
C ALA A 121 2.86 18.52 -21.87
N VAL A 122 1.73 18.65 -21.17
CA VAL A 122 1.42 17.86 -19.97
C VAL A 122 1.34 16.38 -20.31
N ASN A 123 0.64 15.99 -21.37
CA ASN A 123 0.53 14.58 -21.79
C ASN A 123 1.90 13.95 -22.09
N SER A 124 2.80 14.71 -22.71
CA SER A 124 4.16 14.25 -23.01
C SER A 124 5.01 14.04 -21.74
N PHE A 125 4.78 14.85 -20.71
CA PHE A 125 5.46 14.76 -19.40
C PHE A 125 4.81 13.73 -18.47
N LEU A 126 3.49 13.53 -18.57
CA LEU A 126 2.70 12.72 -17.65
C LEU A 126 3.17 11.27 -17.62
N GLN A 127 3.53 10.71 -18.77
CA GLN A 127 3.95 9.32 -18.85
C GLN A 127 5.21 8.99 -18.03
N PRO A 128 6.37 9.62 -18.25
CA PRO A 128 7.55 9.37 -17.42
C PRO A 128 7.31 9.81 -15.96
N TYR A 129 6.57 10.88 -15.74
CA TYR A 129 6.22 11.35 -14.39
C TYR A 129 5.46 10.29 -13.59
N TRP A 130 4.42 9.70 -14.17
CA TRP A 130 3.62 8.65 -13.56
C TRP A 130 4.47 7.42 -13.23
N ILE A 131 5.24 6.93 -14.19
CA ILE A 131 6.10 5.75 -13.98
C ILE A 131 7.11 5.99 -12.86
N ILE A 132 7.74 7.16 -12.81
CA ILE A 132 8.78 7.46 -11.82
C ILE A 132 8.17 7.68 -10.44
N ILE A 133 7.17 8.55 -10.33
CA ILE A 133 6.66 9.02 -9.05
C ILE A 133 5.63 8.07 -8.45
N PHE A 134 4.71 7.52 -9.25
CA PHE A 134 3.66 6.63 -8.76
C PHE A 134 4.13 5.18 -8.61
N TYR A 135 4.94 4.66 -9.56
CA TYR A 135 5.35 3.26 -9.54
C TYR A 135 6.77 3.05 -8.99
N LEU A 136 7.81 3.60 -9.62
CA LEU A 136 9.20 3.30 -9.26
C LEU A 136 9.57 3.79 -7.86
N LEU A 137 9.21 5.03 -7.50
CA LEU A 137 9.59 5.61 -6.22
C LEU A 137 9.05 4.80 -5.02
N PRO A 138 7.74 4.49 -4.90
CA PRO A 138 7.23 3.64 -3.83
C PRO A 138 7.86 2.25 -3.82
N VAL A 139 8.00 1.61 -4.98
CA VAL A 139 8.59 0.26 -5.09
C VAL A 139 10.04 0.25 -4.63
N LEU A 140 10.85 1.24 -5.02
CA LEU A 140 12.23 1.36 -4.58
C LEU A 140 12.32 1.55 -3.05
N ILE A 141 11.47 2.41 -2.48
CA ILE A 141 11.43 2.62 -1.02
C ILE A 141 11.08 1.31 -0.30
N MET A 142 10.02 0.62 -0.74
CA MET A 142 9.61 -0.66 -0.16
C MET A 142 10.70 -1.74 -0.28
N MET A 143 11.34 -1.84 -1.45
CA MET A 143 12.41 -2.81 -1.69
C MET A 143 13.64 -2.55 -0.81
N VAL A 144 14.07 -1.29 -0.69
CA VAL A 144 15.19 -0.91 0.18
C VAL A 144 14.86 -1.20 1.65
N ALA A 145 13.63 -0.88 2.09
CA ALA A 145 13.19 -1.16 3.44
C ALA A 145 13.17 -2.67 3.75
N HIS A 146 12.54 -3.48 2.88
CA HIS A 146 12.52 -4.95 3.03
C HIS A 146 13.93 -5.54 3.04
N PHE A 147 14.80 -5.09 2.14
CA PHE A 147 16.18 -5.55 2.08
C PHE A 147 16.93 -5.27 3.39
N ARG A 148 16.78 -4.06 3.95
CA ARG A 148 17.40 -3.69 5.23
C ARG A 148 16.86 -4.50 6.40
N VAL A 149 15.54 -4.74 6.46
CA VAL A 149 14.91 -5.59 7.48
C VAL A 149 15.48 -7.01 7.41
N VAL A 150 15.56 -7.60 6.22
CA VAL A 150 16.10 -8.96 6.03
C VAL A 150 17.55 -9.06 6.47
N LEU A 151 18.39 -8.09 6.08
CA LEU A 151 19.80 -8.06 6.49
C LEU A 151 19.94 -7.96 8.02
N TYR A 152 19.12 -7.12 8.65
CA TYR A 152 19.13 -6.97 10.11
C TYR A 152 18.75 -8.28 10.79
N GLN A 153 17.65 -8.92 10.36
CA GLN A 153 17.20 -10.21 10.89
C GLN A 153 18.28 -11.28 10.74
N TYR A 154 18.90 -11.40 9.56
CA TYR A 154 19.99 -12.33 9.31
C TYR A 154 21.18 -12.09 10.25
N SER A 155 21.59 -10.83 10.41
CA SER A 155 22.68 -10.46 11.30
C SER A 155 22.39 -10.73 12.78
N ALA A 156 21.13 -10.55 13.21
CA ALA A 156 20.69 -10.83 14.57
C ALA A 156 20.70 -12.35 14.86
N SER A 157 20.24 -13.17 13.91
CA SER A 157 20.29 -14.63 14.02
C SER A 157 21.72 -15.17 14.12
N LEU A 158 22.67 -14.60 13.37
CA LEU A 158 24.08 -14.99 13.45
C LEU A 158 24.70 -14.67 14.82
N LYS A 159 24.38 -13.51 15.40
CA LYS A 159 24.86 -13.14 16.74
C LYS A 159 24.32 -14.10 17.80
N GLN A 160 23.02 -14.41 17.75
CA GLN A 160 22.39 -15.33 18.69
C GLN A 160 23.00 -16.75 18.63
N GLN A 161 23.40 -17.21 17.44
CA GLN A 161 24.09 -18.50 17.29
C GLN A 161 25.52 -18.48 17.83
N THR A 162 26.21 -17.34 17.73
CA THR A 162 27.59 -17.17 18.24
C THR A 162 27.61 -17.08 19.76
N ASP A 163 26.62 -16.41 20.35
CA ASP A 163 26.47 -16.26 21.81
C ASP A 163 25.80 -17.47 22.49
N ASN A 164 25.50 -18.55 21.75
CA ASN A 164 24.90 -19.75 22.32
C ASN A 164 25.93 -20.50 23.19
N PRO A 165 25.70 -20.63 24.52
CA PRO A 165 26.68 -21.17 25.47
C PRO A 165 27.04 -22.66 25.26
N GLU A 166 26.39 -23.37 24.33
CA GLU A 166 26.78 -24.72 23.94
C GLU A 166 28.13 -24.79 23.19
N ASN A 167 28.67 -23.66 22.74
CA ASN A 167 30.00 -23.57 22.12
C ASN A 167 31.13 -23.15 23.09
N GLU A 168 30.84 -22.98 24.39
CA GLU A 168 31.93 -22.85 25.37
C GLU A 168 32.59 -24.23 25.57
N PRO A 169 33.92 -24.37 25.45
CA PRO A 169 34.62 -25.58 25.88
C PRO A 169 34.28 -25.84 27.36
N PRO A 170 34.22 -27.10 27.82
CA PRO A 170 33.85 -27.43 29.20
C PRO A 170 34.84 -26.77 30.16
N ASN A 171 34.48 -25.58 30.63
CA ASN A 171 35.29 -24.81 31.56
C ASN A 171 34.82 -25.20 32.95
N TRP A 172 35.68 -25.92 33.68
CA TRP A 172 35.45 -26.29 35.07
C TRP A 172 35.49 -25.03 35.94
N SER A 173 34.41 -24.26 35.96
CA SER A 173 34.29 -23.08 36.81
C SER A 173 33.99 -23.51 38.25
N HIS A 174 34.81 -23.03 39.19
CA HIS A 174 34.68 -23.25 40.62
C HIS A 174 33.33 -22.74 41.17
N PRO A 175 32.77 -23.39 42.21
CA PRO A 175 31.44 -23.09 42.77
C PRO A 175 31.28 -21.70 43.42
N PHE A 176 32.30 -20.83 43.36
CA PHE A 176 32.26 -19.49 43.96
C PHE A 176 31.76 -18.39 43.00
N ASP A 177 31.91 -18.57 41.68
CA ASP A 177 31.48 -17.57 40.67
C ASP A 177 29.99 -17.63 40.31
N LEU A 178 29.28 -18.67 40.77
CA LEU A 178 27.84 -18.81 40.50
C LEU A 178 26.99 -17.78 41.26
N ARG A 179 27.52 -17.22 42.37
CA ARG A 179 26.74 -16.30 43.23
C ARG A 179 26.74 -14.86 42.72
N GLU A 180 27.75 -14.46 41.96
CA GLU A 180 27.87 -13.08 41.46
C GLU A 180 27.12 -12.87 40.14
N LYS A 181 27.04 -13.90 39.28
CA LYS A 181 26.21 -13.85 38.05
C LYS A 181 24.69 -13.83 38.31
N ILE A 182 24.23 -14.29 39.47
CA ILE A 182 22.79 -14.30 39.82
C ILE A 182 22.29 -12.91 40.25
N PHE A 183 23.18 -12.00 40.66
CA PHE A 183 22.78 -10.69 41.19
C PHE A 183 22.86 -9.54 40.15
N VAL A 184 23.53 -9.75 39.01
CA VAL A 184 23.71 -8.74 37.94
C VAL A 184 22.89 -9.08 36.68
N SER A 185 21.99 -10.06 36.75
CA SER A 185 20.91 -10.23 35.76
C SER A 185 19.73 -9.32 36.12
N THR A 186 19.98 -8.02 36.26
CA THR A 186 18.91 -7.05 36.14
C THR A 186 18.39 -7.16 34.71
N PRO A 187 17.10 -7.42 34.46
CA PRO A 187 16.56 -7.40 33.10
C PRO A 187 16.65 -5.95 32.63
N SER A 188 17.72 -5.64 31.92
CA SER A 188 17.82 -4.45 31.12
C SER A 188 16.58 -4.42 30.24
N LYS A 189 15.72 -3.40 30.43
CA LYS A 189 14.62 -3.04 29.54
C LYS A 189 15.19 -2.56 28.19
N SER A 190 15.91 -3.45 27.52
CA SER A 190 16.66 -3.21 26.30
C SER A 190 15.90 -3.94 25.20
N ALA A 191 15.25 -3.15 24.34
CA ALA A 191 14.77 -3.47 23.00
C ALA A 191 14.04 -4.81 22.82
N HIS A 192 12.76 -4.74 22.44
CA HIS A 192 11.95 -5.89 22.00
C HIS A 192 12.79 -6.91 21.23
N ASP A 193 12.76 -8.16 21.71
CA ASP A 193 13.44 -9.29 21.08
C ASP A 193 12.99 -9.37 19.61
N PRO A 194 13.91 -9.36 18.63
CA PRO A 194 13.59 -9.46 17.20
C PRO A 194 12.82 -10.75 16.81
N THR A 195 12.61 -11.65 17.76
CA THR A 195 11.77 -12.85 17.64
C THR A 195 10.31 -12.67 18.07
N ASP A 196 9.83 -11.46 18.40
CA ASP A 196 8.42 -11.25 18.74
C ASP A 196 7.50 -11.75 17.58
N PRO A 197 6.66 -12.76 17.81
CA PRO A 197 5.83 -13.37 16.78
C PRO A 197 4.83 -12.37 16.18
N LEU A 198 4.43 -11.34 16.93
CA LEU A 198 3.60 -10.26 16.41
C LEU A 198 4.37 -9.44 15.37
N PHE A 199 5.62 -9.11 15.66
CA PHE A 199 6.45 -8.31 14.78
C PHE A 199 6.76 -9.05 13.46
N GLN A 200 7.12 -10.33 13.55
CA GLN A 200 7.34 -11.18 12.37
C GLN A 200 6.09 -11.28 11.49
N SER A 201 4.91 -11.38 12.11
CA SER A 201 3.65 -11.44 11.39
C SER A 201 3.33 -10.16 10.62
N LEU A 202 3.72 -8.99 11.15
CA LEU A 202 3.57 -7.69 10.50
C LEU A 202 4.51 -7.54 9.30
N ILE A 203 5.77 -7.96 9.42
CA ILE A 203 6.72 -7.97 8.29
C ILE A 203 6.21 -8.87 7.16
N VAL A 204 5.76 -10.08 7.49
CA VAL A 204 5.22 -11.03 6.49
C VAL A 204 4.01 -10.42 5.79
N GLY A 205 3.08 -9.82 6.54
CA GLY A 205 1.94 -9.11 5.97
C GLY A 205 2.34 -7.96 5.05
N SER A 206 3.29 -7.12 5.48
CA SER A 206 3.83 -6.01 4.68
C SER A 206 4.47 -6.50 3.37
N ARG A 207 5.17 -7.64 3.36
CA ARG A 207 5.72 -8.25 2.14
C ARG A 207 4.61 -8.67 1.17
N PHE A 208 3.56 -9.32 1.66
CA PHE A 208 2.43 -9.71 0.81
C PHE A 208 1.68 -8.51 0.25
N LEU A 209 1.43 -7.48 1.06
CA LEU A 209 0.83 -6.21 0.61
C LEU A 209 1.70 -5.55 -0.48
N THR A 210 3.02 -5.51 -0.29
CA THR A 210 3.96 -4.97 -1.28
C THR A 210 3.90 -5.75 -2.59
N MET A 211 3.89 -7.08 -2.53
CA MET A 211 3.78 -7.92 -3.73
C MET A 211 2.48 -7.69 -4.48
N ALA A 212 1.36 -7.59 -3.76
CA ALA A 212 0.04 -7.36 -4.34
C ALA A 212 -0.02 -6.02 -5.07
N VAL A 213 0.45 -4.93 -4.43
CA VAL A 213 0.60 -3.59 -5.03
C VAL A 213 1.47 -3.62 -6.29
N VAL A 214 2.65 -4.24 -6.22
CA VAL A 214 3.57 -4.33 -7.36
C VAL A 214 2.89 -5.03 -8.52
N LEU A 215 2.30 -6.21 -8.30
CA LEU A 215 1.66 -6.99 -9.35
C LEU A 215 0.49 -6.21 -9.99
N SER A 216 -0.36 -5.60 -9.17
CA SER A 216 -1.53 -4.87 -9.66
C SER A 216 -1.16 -3.63 -10.48
N HIS A 217 -0.15 -2.86 -10.07
CA HIS A 217 0.26 -1.66 -10.81
C HIS A 217 1.20 -1.96 -11.98
N THR A 218 1.91 -3.10 -11.97
CA THR A 218 2.79 -3.47 -13.08
C THR A 218 2.00 -3.65 -14.37
N TYR A 219 0.79 -4.23 -14.30
CA TYR A 219 -0.07 -4.39 -15.47
C TYR A 219 -0.33 -3.05 -16.16
N ASP A 220 -0.81 -2.06 -15.40
CA ASP A 220 -1.10 -0.73 -15.93
C ASP A 220 0.15 -0.02 -16.48
N THR A 221 1.23 -0.08 -15.71
CA THR A 221 2.50 0.59 -16.03
C THR A 221 3.10 0.06 -17.33
N VAL A 222 3.06 -1.26 -17.55
CA VAL A 222 3.58 -1.89 -18.77
C VAL A 222 2.74 -1.48 -19.98
N LEU A 223 1.41 -1.52 -19.88
CA LEU A 223 0.52 -1.11 -20.97
C LEU A 223 0.68 0.38 -21.30
N TYR A 224 0.78 1.22 -20.26
CA TYR A 224 1.00 2.64 -20.45
C TYR A 224 2.35 2.92 -21.12
N LEU A 225 3.41 2.17 -20.79
CA LEU A 225 4.72 2.26 -21.45
C LEU A 225 4.65 1.79 -22.92
N MET A 226 3.90 0.73 -23.21
CA MET A 226 3.73 0.21 -24.58
C MET A 226 3.04 1.22 -25.52
N SER A 227 2.12 2.04 -25.00
CA SER A 227 1.37 3.07 -25.75
C SER A 227 2.24 4.01 -26.59
N LYS A 228 3.46 4.31 -26.11
CA LYS A 228 4.38 5.22 -26.81
C LYS A 228 5.38 4.49 -27.70
N ASN A 229 5.63 3.22 -27.45
CA ASN A 229 6.73 2.46 -28.05
C ASN A 229 6.27 1.46 -29.13
N VAL A 230 4.98 1.11 -29.16
CA VAL A 230 4.42 0.13 -30.10
C VAL A 230 3.42 0.82 -31.02
N GLU A 231 3.77 0.91 -32.31
CA GLU A 231 2.86 1.45 -33.33
C GLU A 231 1.56 0.63 -33.37
N GLY A 232 0.42 1.32 -33.35
CA GLY A 232 -0.91 0.70 -33.36
C GLY A 232 -1.49 0.36 -31.99
N TYR A 233 -0.72 0.50 -30.90
CA TYR A 233 -1.23 0.34 -29.54
C TYR A 233 -1.52 1.72 -28.92
N ALA A 234 -2.78 1.99 -28.59
CA ALA A 234 -3.17 3.24 -27.95
C ALA A 234 -3.77 2.99 -26.58
N TYR A 235 -3.09 3.50 -25.56
CA TYR A 235 -3.60 3.61 -24.21
C TYR A 235 -4.07 5.06 -24.01
N ASP A 236 -5.39 5.26 -24.06
CA ASP A 236 -6.00 6.56 -23.77
C ASP A 236 -6.62 6.56 -22.38
N VAL A 237 -6.61 7.74 -21.74
CA VAL A 237 -7.31 7.95 -20.46
C VAL A 237 -8.81 7.77 -20.67
N GLY A 238 -9.46 6.93 -19.89
CA GLY A 238 -10.86 6.52 -20.02
C GLY A 238 -11.13 5.37 -20.99
N SER A 239 -10.09 4.82 -21.64
CA SER A 239 -10.23 3.68 -22.56
C SER A 239 -10.57 2.36 -21.85
N ASP A 240 -11.16 1.41 -22.56
CA ASP A 240 -11.51 0.10 -22.00
C ASP A 240 -10.27 -0.69 -21.56
N VAL A 241 -9.13 -0.48 -22.22
CA VAL A 241 -7.83 -1.03 -21.81
C VAL A 241 -7.44 -0.53 -20.43
N GLN A 242 -7.53 0.79 -20.19
CA GLN A 242 -7.30 1.36 -18.87
C GLN A 242 -8.32 0.83 -17.84
N MET A 243 -9.58 0.60 -18.23
CA MET A 243 -10.58 0.07 -17.30
C MET A 243 -10.22 -1.33 -16.77
N VAL A 244 -9.55 -2.15 -17.58
CA VAL A 244 -9.02 -3.44 -17.10
C VAL A 244 -7.93 -3.22 -16.05
N SER A 245 -7.04 -2.25 -16.24
CA SER A 245 -6.04 -1.89 -15.24
C SER A 245 -6.66 -1.39 -13.92
N VAL A 246 -7.67 -0.53 -14.02
CA VAL A 246 -8.45 -0.03 -12.88
C VAL A 246 -9.15 -1.17 -12.16
N PHE A 247 -9.69 -2.14 -12.90
CA PHE A 247 -10.28 -3.35 -12.32
C PHE A 247 -9.23 -4.19 -11.56
N VAL A 248 -8.08 -4.47 -12.16
CA VAL A 248 -6.97 -5.22 -11.52
C VAL A 248 -6.46 -4.50 -10.27
N THR A 249 -6.35 -3.18 -10.32
CA THR A 249 -5.97 -2.37 -9.15
C THR A 249 -7.06 -2.39 -8.08
N THR A 250 -8.34 -2.38 -8.45
CA THR A 250 -9.47 -2.51 -7.51
C THR A 250 -9.52 -3.91 -6.86
N LEU A 251 -9.11 -4.97 -7.57
CA LEU A 251 -8.97 -6.30 -6.96
C LEU A 251 -7.92 -6.30 -5.84
N ASN A 252 -6.86 -5.50 -5.95
CA ASN A 252 -5.87 -5.34 -4.89
C ASN A 252 -6.51 -4.85 -3.59
N CYS A 253 -7.42 -3.87 -3.68
CA CYS A 253 -8.17 -3.34 -2.54
C CYS A 253 -9.03 -4.40 -1.83
N ILE A 254 -9.41 -5.49 -2.51
CA ILE A 254 -10.13 -6.62 -1.91
C ILE A 254 -9.16 -7.59 -1.22
N ILE A 255 -7.98 -7.77 -1.83
CA ILE A 255 -6.93 -8.69 -1.34
C ILE A 255 -6.25 -8.11 -0.09
N ASP A 256 -6.04 -6.80 0.00
CA ASP A 256 -5.32 -6.14 1.09
C ASP A 256 -5.94 -6.43 2.49
N PRO A 257 -7.26 -6.26 2.71
CA PRO A 257 -7.91 -6.66 3.97
C PRO A 257 -7.77 -8.15 4.29
N ILE A 258 -7.76 -9.03 3.28
CA ILE A 258 -7.57 -10.47 3.46
C ILE A 258 -6.15 -10.75 3.94
N ILE A 259 -5.14 -10.12 3.32
CA ILE A 259 -3.74 -10.23 3.75
C ILE A 259 -3.60 -9.76 5.20
N ILE A 260 -4.18 -8.62 5.56
CA ILE A 260 -4.13 -8.09 6.93
C ILE A 260 -4.79 -9.08 7.91
N ALA A 261 -5.98 -9.59 7.58
CA ALA A 261 -6.71 -10.53 8.44
C ALA A 261 -5.98 -11.87 8.64
N LEU A 262 -5.22 -12.34 7.65
CA LEU A 262 -4.45 -13.58 7.74
C LEU A 262 -3.10 -13.39 8.45
N SER A 263 -2.47 -12.23 8.22
CA SER A 263 -1.12 -11.94 8.71
C SER A 263 -1.12 -11.52 10.17
N VAL A 264 -2.05 -10.66 10.61
CA VAL A 264 -2.03 -10.12 11.97
C VAL A 264 -2.78 -11.06 12.94
N PRO A 265 -2.12 -11.68 13.94
CA PRO A 265 -2.73 -12.70 14.79
C PRO A 265 -3.94 -12.21 15.60
N SER A 266 -3.89 -10.97 16.10
CA SER A 266 -4.99 -10.36 16.85
C SER A 266 -6.22 -10.16 15.97
N VAL A 267 -6.03 -9.63 14.76
CA VAL A 267 -7.10 -9.46 13.76
C VAL A 267 -7.65 -10.82 13.34
N ARG A 268 -6.79 -11.80 13.04
CA ARG A 268 -7.20 -13.15 12.67
C ARG A 268 -8.12 -13.79 13.70
N ARG A 269 -7.74 -13.71 14.99
CA ARG A 269 -8.55 -14.26 16.10
C ARG A 269 -9.91 -13.55 16.19
N SER A 270 -9.93 -12.23 16.10
CA SER A 270 -11.18 -11.45 16.11
C SER A 270 -12.07 -11.79 14.92
N THR A 271 -11.51 -11.87 13.71
CA THR A 271 -12.26 -12.23 12.50
C THR A 271 -12.88 -13.62 12.61
N ILE A 272 -12.12 -14.61 13.07
CA ILE A 272 -12.65 -15.98 13.30
C ILE A 272 -13.79 -15.95 14.34
N ALA A 273 -13.65 -15.17 15.42
CA ALA A 273 -14.68 -15.03 16.43
C ALA A 273 -15.97 -14.42 15.85
N TYR A 274 -15.87 -13.31 15.10
CA TYR A 274 -17.02 -12.67 14.45
C TYR A 274 -17.68 -13.58 13.41
N VAL A 275 -16.91 -14.27 12.58
CA VAL A 275 -17.44 -15.23 11.60
C VAL A 275 -18.15 -16.37 12.33
N SER A 276 -17.57 -16.92 13.39
CA SER A 276 -18.20 -17.99 14.17
C SER A 276 -19.51 -17.54 14.83
N LEU A 277 -19.57 -16.29 15.30
CA LEU A 277 -20.78 -15.69 15.86
C LEU A 277 -21.85 -15.50 14.77
N ALA A 278 -21.47 -14.96 13.61
CA ALA A 278 -22.38 -14.76 12.49
C ALA A 278 -22.97 -16.09 12.01
N VAL A 279 -22.14 -17.13 11.86
CA VAL A 279 -22.58 -18.49 11.50
C VAL A 279 -23.55 -19.05 12.53
N ARG A 280 -23.26 -18.90 13.83
CA ARG A 280 -24.17 -19.33 14.91
C ARG A 280 -25.51 -18.59 14.85
N ASN A 281 -25.50 -17.28 14.64
CA ASN A 281 -26.71 -16.46 14.52
C ASN A 281 -27.54 -16.87 13.29
N CYS A 282 -26.90 -17.11 12.15
CA CYS A 282 -27.58 -17.63 10.96
C CYS A 282 -28.19 -19.02 11.23
N GLN A 283 -27.45 -19.93 11.86
CA GLN A 283 -27.97 -21.25 12.23
C GLN A 283 -29.17 -21.17 13.18
N SER A 284 -29.17 -20.24 14.14
CA SER A 284 -30.34 -20.04 15.02
C SER A 284 -31.56 -19.52 14.26
N VAL A 285 -31.39 -18.61 13.31
CA VAL A 285 -32.50 -18.09 12.48
C VAL A 285 -33.07 -19.19 11.57
N PHE A 286 -32.21 -20.00 10.94
CA PHE A 286 -32.66 -21.12 10.11
C PHE A 286 -33.38 -22.21 10.91
N LYS A 287 -32.99 -22.47 12.16
CA LYS A 287 -33.72 -23.41 13.04
C LYS A 287 -35.10 -22.89 13.45
N ILE A 288 -35.29 -21.58 13.57
CA ILE A 288 -36.58 -20.96 13.93
C ILE A 288 -37.56 -21.00 12.74
N ASN A 289 -37.07 -20.87 11.50
CA ASN A 289 -37.91 -20.88 10.29
C ASN A 289 -38.24 -22.29 9.75
N ALA A 290 -37.79 -23.35 10.42
CA ALA A 290 -38.01 -24.74 10.01
C ALA A 290 -39.06 -25.48 10.87
N CYS A 291 -39.77 -24.78 11.75
CA CYS A 291 -40.91 -25.28 12.55
C CYS A 291 -42.23 -24.71 12.05
#